data_AF-A0A820CWS9-F1
#
_entry.id   AF-A0A820CWS9-F1
#
_cell.length_a   1.000
_cell.length_b   1.000
_cell.length_c   1.000
_cell.angle_alpha   90.00
_cell.angle_beta   90.00
_cell.angle_gamma   90.00
#
_symmetry.space_group_name_H-M   'P 1'
#
loop_
_entity.id
_entity.type
_entity.pdbx_description
1 polymer ?
#
loop_
_entity_poly.entity_id
_entity_poly.type
_entity_poly.pdbx_seq_one_letter_code
_entity_poly.pdbx_strand_id
1 'polypeptide(L)'
;MYENINNLEFSINLNENDSEEQKAYHICRIKDIAEESLEMLPPISGIEDMSLVPLEDAVEPLIPFLPDIAYYVPLVKQRCQRQPVDRLSNDESASIMIYTMGWKPIDQCLHVALNKTLRSKERNQLEPWFLYLKLFLTALSR
;
A
#
# COMPACT_ATOMS: atom_id res chain seq x y z
N MET A 1 33.28 -19.48 6.13
CA MET A 1 33.58 -18.57 7.25
C MET A 1 32.44 -17.57 7.29
N TYR A 2 31.68 -17.61 8.38
CA TYR A 2 30.44 -16.87 8.61
C TYR A 2 30.68 -15.36 8.76
N GLU A 3 29.60 -14.59 8.48
CA GLU A 3 29.30 -13.21 8.88
C GLU A 3 30.17 -12.10 8.26
N ASN A 4 29.60 -11.02 7.71
CA ASN A 4 28.74 -10.10 8.44
C ASN A 4 27.85 -9.30 7.47
N ILE A 5 26.56 -9.67 7.35
CA ILE A 5 25.52 -8.88 6.70
C ILE A 5 24.77 -8.14 7.80
N ASN A 6 25.43 -7.16 8.41
CA ASN A 6 24.84 -6.16 9.29
C ASN A 6 25.73 -4.94 9.15
N ASN A 7 25.29 -3.96 8.37
CA ASN A 7 25.65 -2.52 8.45
C ASN A 7 25.13 -1.76 7.23
N LEU A 8 23.87 -2.01 6.85
CA LEU A 8 23.03 -0.94 6.32
C LEU A 8 21.98 -0.58 7.37
N GLU A 9 22.42 -0.50 8.64
CA GLU A 9 21.67 0.22 9.65
C GLU A 9 21.58 1.67 9.17
N PHE A 10 20.37 2.00 8.74
CA PHE A 10 19.87 3.35 8.55
C PHE A 10 20.24 4.14 9.80
N SER A 11 21.36 4.88 9.73
CA SER A 11 21.77 5.78 10.79
C SER A 11 20.86 7.00 10.72
N ILE A 12 19.60 6.83 11.14
CA ILE A 12 18.76 7.97 11.48
C ILE A 12 19.31 8.50 12.79
N ASN A 13 19.80 9.74 12.78
CA ASN A 13 19.81 10.54 13.99
C ASN A 13 18.35 10.71 14.43
N LEU A 14 17.86 9.83 15.30
CA LEU A 14 16.53 9.91 15.88
C LEU A 14 16.50 11.09 16.84
N ASN A 15 16.06 12.25 16.36
CA ASN A 15 15.56 13.30 17.24
C ASN A 15 14.29 12.78 17.94
N GLU A 16 14.10 13.11 19.22
CA GLU A 16 12.90 12.70 19.99
C GLU A 16 11.58 13.06 19.29
N ASN A 17 11.56 14.17 18.53
CA ASN A 17 10.42 14.59 17.72
C ASN A 17 10.08 13.63 16.56
N ASP A 18 11.08 13.04 15.90
CA ASP A 18 10.87 12.08 14.81
C ASP A 18 10.34 10.74 15.34
N SER A 19 10.73 10.37 16.57
CA SER A 19 10.22 9.20 17.28
C SER A 19 8.74 9.36 17.64
N GLU A 20 8.34 10.52 18.14
CA GLU A 20 6.92 10.80 18.46
C GLU A 20 6.04 10.91 17.20
N GLU A 21 6.54 11.48 16.10
CA GLU A 21 5.81 11.51 14.84
C GLU A 21 5.62 10.10 14.24
N GLN A 22 6.64 9.25 14.31
CA GLN A 22 6.55 7.85 13.90
C GLN A 22 5.58 7.04 14.78
N LYS A 23 5.59 7.26 16.10
CA LYS A 23 4.62 6.64 17.02
C LYS A 23 3.20 7.09 16.71
N ALA A 24 2.99 8.39 16.51
CA ALA A 24 1.70 8.96 16.15
C ALA A 24 1.19 8.37 14.82
N TYR A 25 2.07 8.24 13.82
CA TYR A 25 1.75 7.59 12.55
C TYR A 25 1.35 6.12 12.75
N HIS A 26 2.10 5.36 13.54
CA HIS A 26 1.81 3.96 13.80
C HIS A 26 0.47 3.77 14.54
N ILE A 27 0.18 4.64 15.51
CA ILE A 27 -1.10 4.68 16.22
C ILE A 27 -2.24 5.00 15.25
N CYS A 28 -2.08 6.01 14.37
CA CYS A 28 -3.10 6.36 13.39
C CYS A 28 -3.44 5.19 12.44
N ARG A 29 -2.47 4.33 12.09
CA ARG A 29 -2.70 3.17 11.22
C ARG A 29 -3.61 2.09 11.80
N ILE A 30 -3.74 2.02 13.12
CA ILE A 30 -4.52 0.99 13.81
C ILE A 30 -5.68 1.56 14.62
N LYS A 31 -5.81 2.89 14.70
CA LYS A 31 -6.82 3.55 15.54
C LYS A 31 -8.25 3.27 15.08
N ASP A 32 -8.44 3.08 13.78
CA ASP A 32 -9.74 2.83 13.15
C ASP A 32 -10.26 1.39 13.37
N ILE A 33 -9.44 0.49 13.91
CA ILE A 33 -9.84 -0.90 14.18
C ILE A 33 -10.98 -1.00 15.20
N ALA A 34 -11.06 -0.05 16.13
CA ALA A 34 -12.11 -0.01 17.14
C ALA A 34 -13.50 0.29 16.54
N GLU A 35 -13.54 0.85 15.33
CA GLU A 35 -14.76 1.21 14.59
C GLU A 35 -15.15 0.12 13.57
N GLU A 36 -14.40 -0.98 13.50
CA GLU A 36 -14.67 -2.09 12.58
C GLU A 36 -15.95 -2.83 12.95
N SER A 37 -16.86 -2.97 11.98
CA SER A 37 -18.11 -3.70 12.17
C SER A 37 -17.85 -5.19 12.33
N LEU A 38 -18.52 -5.83 13.28
CA LEU A 38 -18.52 -7.29 13.44
C LEU A 38 -19.47 -8.00 12.45
N GLU A 39 -20.10 -7.25 11.54
CA GLU A 39 -20.99 -7.81 10.54
C GLU A 39 -20.20 -8.57 9.47
N MET A 40 -20.70 -9.75 9.11
CA MET A 40 -20.15 -10.51 7.99
C MET A 40 -20.59 -9.85 6.68
N LEU A 41 -19.62 -9.27 5.98
CA LEU A 41 -19.86 -8.67 4.67
C LEU A 41 -19.78 -9.75 3.57
N PRO A 42 -20.52 -9.60 2.45
CA PRO A 42 -20.41 -10.53 1.35
C PRO A 42 -18.99 -10.56 0.77
N PRO A 43 -18.57 -11.70 0.18
CA PRO A 43 -17.30 -11.80 -0.52
C PRO A 43 -17.15 -10.73 -1.60
N ILE A 44 -15.93 -10.25 -1.79
CA ILE A 44 -15.58 -9.38 -2.92
C ILE A 44 -15.36 -10.29 -4.13
N SER A 45 -16.04 -10.01 -5.24
CA SER A 45 -15.97 -10.77 -6.49
C SER A 45 -15.65 -9.84 -7.66
N GLY A 46 -15.10 -10.40 -8.74
CA GLY A 46 -14.74 -9.68 -9.97
C GLY A 46 -13.30 -9.15 -10.01
N ILE A 47 -12.51 -9.33 -8.94
CA ILE A 47 -11.07 -9.02 -8.94
C ILE A 47 -10.31 -10.08 -9.75
N GLU A 48 -10.73 -11.33 -9.65
CA GLU A 48 -10.16 -12.47 -10.35
C GLU A 48 -10.16 -12.30 -11.87
N ASP A 49 -11.21 -11.67 -12.41
CA ASP A 49 -11.41 -11.43 -13.85
C ASP A 49 -10.61 -10.24 -14.38
N MET A 50 -10.05 -9.40 -13.49
CA MET A 50 -9.22 -8.28 -13.90
C MET A 50 -7.91 -8.74 -14.53
N SER A 51 -7.50 -8.03 -15.58
CA SER A 51 -6.18 -8.19 -16.18
C SER A 51 -5.10 -7.65 -15.24
N LEU A 52 -3.95 -8.31 -15.21
CA LEU A 52 -2.77 -7.79 -14.54
C LEU A 52 -2.19 -6.65 -15.39
N VAL A 53 -2.06 -5.46 -14.81
CA VAL A 53 -1.60 -4.25 -15.49
C VAL A 53 -0.44 -3.60 -14.72
N PRO A 54 0.37 -2.72 -15.35
CA PRO A 54 1.38 -1.92 -14.67
C PRO A 54 0.80 -1.07 -13.53
N LEU A 55 1.64 -0.66 -12.59
CA LEU A 55 1.19 0.08 -11.41
C LEU A 55 0.49 1.41 -11.78
N GLU A 56 0.96 2.11 -12.81
CA GLU A 56 0.36 3.36 -13.30
C GLU A 56 -1.12 3.16 -13.66
N ASP A 57 -1.39 2.17 -14.50
CA ASP A 57 -2.75 1.83 -14.96
C ASP A 57 -3.59 1.31 -13.81
N ALA A 58 -2.97 0.56 -12.88
CA ALA A 58 -3.66 0.01 -11.73
C ALA A 58 -4.19 1.08 -10.77
N VAL A 59 -3.49 2.22 -10.65
CA VAL A 59 -3.89 3.32 -9.77
C VAL A 59 -4.63 4.44 -10.49
N GLU A 60 -4.70 4.43 -11.83
CA GLU A 60 -5.37 5.48 -12.60
C GLU A 60 -6.81 5.73 -12.14
N PRO A 61 -7.66 4.69 -11.91
CA PRO A 61 -9.00 4.91 -11.39
C PRO A 61 -9.05 5.52 -9.99
N LEU A 62 -7.92 5.49 -9.25
CA LEU A 62 -7.81 6.01 -7.88
C LEU A 62 -7.51 7.51 -7.82
N ILE A 63 -6.96 8.07 -8.89
CA ILE A 63 -6.52 9.48 -8.94
C ILE A 63 -7.62 10.48 -8.56
N PRO A 64 -8.90 10.32 -8.96
CA PRO A 64 -9.95 11.26 -8.56
C PRO A 64 -10.18 11.36 -7.05
N PHE A 65 -9.80 10.36 -6.25
CA PHE A 65 -9.98 10.35 -4.80
C PHE A 65 -8.66 10.28 -4.01
N LEU A 66 -7.56 9.90 -4.64
CA LEU A 66 -6.20 9.94 -4.09
C LEU A 66 -5.27 10.69 -5.07
N PRO A 67 -5.44 12.01 -5.26
CA PRO A 67 -4.71 12.75 -6.29
C PRO A 67 -3.19 12.63 -6.15
N ASP A 68 -2.69 12.60 -4.91
CA ASP A 68 -1.25 12.52 -4.63
C ASP A 68 -0.63 11.17 -5.03
N ILE A 69 -1.43 10.13 -5.26
CA ILE A 69 -0.91 8.80 -5.64
C ILE A 69 -0.07 8.86 -6.92
N ALA A 70 -0.46 9.72 -7.87
CA ALA A 70 0.22 9.87 -9.15
C ALA A 70 1.65 10.38 -8.98
N TYR A 71 1.93 11.18 -7.94
CA TYR A 71 3.27 11.63 -7.60
C TYR A 71 4.14 10.48 -7.05
N TYR A 72 3.53 9.57 -6.30
CA TYR A 72 4.23 8.51 -5.59
C TYR A 72 4.54 7.28 -6.45
N VAL A 73 3.74 6.97 -7.46
CA VAL A 73 3.98 5.85 -8.39
C VAL A 73 5.38 5.85 -9.01
N PRO A 74 5.86 6.91 -9.68
CA PRO A 74 7.19 6.89 -10.28
C PRO A 74 8.29 6.74 -9.23
N LEU A 75 8.09 7.30 -8.04
CA LEU A 75 9.04 7.23 -6.93
C LEU A 75 9.19 5.79 -6.41
N VAL A 76 8.08 5.07 -6.18
CA VAL A 76 8.14 3.67 -5.72
C VAL A 76 8.70 2.76 -6.79
N LYS A 77 8.32 2.97 -8.07
CA LYS A 77 8.86 2.18 -9.18
C LYS A 77 10.36 2.34 -9.29
N GLN A 78 10.87 3.57 -9.19
CA GLN A 78 12.31 3.82 -9.21
C GLN A 78 13.05 3.08 -8.09
N ARG A 79 12.48 3.03 -6.89
CA ARG A 79 13.07 2.32 -5.75
C ARG A 79 13.07 0.80 -5.95
N CYS A 80 12.08 0.27 -6.65
CA CYS A 80 11.95 -1.16 -6.98
C CYS A 80 12.68 -1.57 -8.27
N GLN A 81 13.38 -0.67 -8.98
CA GLN A 81 14.10 -1.00 -10.23
C GLN A 81 15.27 -1.97 -10.05
N ARG A 82 15.83 -2.09 -8.84
CA ARG A 82 16.88 -3.08 -8.58
C ARG A 82 16.25 -4.46 -8.61
N GLN A 83 16.87 -5.39 -9.36
CA GLN A 83 16.40 -6.78 -9.44
C GLN A 83 16.05 -7.28 -8.04
N PRO A 84 14.77 -7.62 -7.80
CA PRO A 84 14.38 -8.17 -6.53
C PRO A 84 15.16 -9.47 -6.29
N VAL A 85 15.56 -9.72 -5.04
CA VAL A 85 16.08 -11.03 -4.61
C VAL A 85 14.96 -12.09 -4.67
N ASP A 86 13.70 -11.64 -4.73
CA ASP A 86 12.50 -12.44 -4.85
C ASP A 86 12.06 -12.63 -6.33
N ARG A 87 10.92 -13.30 -6.52
CA ARG A 87 10.32 -13.57 -7.85
C ARG A 87 9.28 -12.52 -8.26
N LEU A 88 9.27 -11.34 -7.64
CA LEU A 88 8.33 -10.28 -7.96
C LEU A 88 8.81 -9.49 -9.18
N SER A 89 7.86 -8.98 -9.95
CA SER A 89 8.13 -7.92 -10.93
C SER A 89 8.26 -6.58 -10.23
N ASN A 90 8.85 -5.60 -10.92
CA ASN A 90 9.00 -4.25 -10.39
C ASN A 90 7.64 -3.62 -10.01
N ASP A 91 6.59 -3.85 -10.79
CA ASP A 91 5.23 -3.35 -10.51
C ASP A 91 4.61 -4.04 -9.29
N GLU A 92 4.84 -5.34 -9.11
CA GLU A 92 4.39 -6.08 -7.92
C GLU A 92 5.09 -5.58 -6.65
N SER A 93 6.43 -5.45 -6.67
CA SER A 93 7.17 -4.87 -5.54
C SER A 93 6.73 -3.43 -5.27
N ALA A 94 6.52 -2.62 -6.31
CA ALA A 94 6.07 -1.24 -6.17
C ALA A 94 4.65 -1.15 -5.60
N SER A 95 3.76 -2.08 -5.94
CA SER A 95 2.41 -2.17 -5.36
C SER A 95 2.44 -2.43 -3.85
N ILE A 96 3.35 -3.28 -3.36
CA ILE A 96 3.54 -3.52 -1.93
C ILE A 96 4.15 -2.27 -1.26
N MET A 97 5.12 -1.64 -1.92
CA MET A 97 5.77 -0.45 -1.40
C MET A 97 4.79 0.72 -1.25
N ILE A 98 3.97 1.01 -2.26
CA ILE A 98 3.01 2.12 -2.20
C ILE A 98 1.90 1.88 -1.18
N TYR A 99 1.51 0.63 -0.94
CA TYR A 99 0.60 0.26 0.16
C TYR A 99 1.20 0.63 1.52
N THR A 100 2.46 0.29 1.76
CA THR A 100 3.11 0.46 3.06
C THR A 100 3.65 1.87 3.31
N MET A 101 3.84 2.64 2.24
CA MET A 101 4.31 4.02 2.31
C MET A 101 3.24 4.95 2.89
N GLY A 102 3.68 5.86 3.76
CA GLY A 102 2.87 6.97 4.26
C GLY A 102 3.24 8.29 3.62
N TRP A 103 2.26 9.18 3.48
CA TRP A 103 2.42 10.56 3.08
C TRP A 103 1.40 11.46 3.79
N LYS A 104 1.52 12.77 3.57
CA LYS A 104 0.58 13.76 4.08
C LYS A 104 -0.30 14.26 2.93
N PRO A 105 -1.62 14.42 3.15
CA PRO A 105 -2.33 14.13 4.40
C PRO A 105 -2.58 12.61 4.59
N ILE A 106 -2.65 12.15 5.85
CA ILE A 106 -2.65 10.69 6.19
C ILE A 106 -3.89 9.97 5.63
N ASP A 107 -5.02 10.65 5.58
CA ASP A 107 -6.29 10.15 5.02
C ASP A 107 -6.23 9.90 3.51
N GLN A 108 -5.23 10.46 2.81
CA GLN A 108 -4.94 10.17 1.41
C GLN A 108 -3.87 9.08 1.22
N CYS A 109 -3.33 8.50 2.30
CA CYS A 109 -2.45 7.35 2.18
C CYS A 109 -3.23 6.15 1.62
N LEU A 110 -2.62 5.43 0.67
CA LEU A 110 -3.30 4.33 -0.02
C LEU A 110 -3.82 3.27 0.95
N HIS A 111 -3.05 2.87 1.97
CA HIS A 111 -3.53 1.88 2.94
C HIS A 111 -4.69 2.38 3.80
N VAL A 112 -4.72 3.68 4.16
CA VAL A 112 -5.82 4.26 4.94
C VAL A 112 -7.10 4.24 4.11
N ALA A 113 -7.03 4.75 2.88
CA ALA A 113 -8.17 4.80 1.99
C ALA A 113 -8.66 3.40 1.58
N LEU A 114 -7.74 2.48 1.26
CA LEU A 114 -8.10 1.12 0.87
C LEU A 114 -8.76 0.37 2.04
N ASN A 115 -8.16 0.39 3.24
CA ASN A 115 -8.69 -0.34 4.38
C ASN A 115 -10.05 0.21 4.81
N LYS A 116 -10.26 1.53 4.73
CA LYS A 116 -11.58 2.14 4.93
C LYS A 116 -12.59 1.63 3.90
N THR A 117 -12.21 1.57 2.62
CA THR A 117 -13.08 1.10 1.54
C THR A 117 -13.41 -0.40 1.70
N LEU A 118 -12.44 -1.24 2.08
CA LEU A 118 -12.63 -2.67 2.33
C LEU A 118 -13.62 -2.96 3.47
N ARG A 119 -13.68 -2.09 4.48
CA ARG A 119 -14.62 -2.19 5.60
C ARG A 119 -16.00 -1.59 5.31
N SER A 120 -16.15 -0.87 4.20
CA SER A 120 -17.43 -0.27 3.81
C SER A 120 -18.46 -1.35 3.43
N LYS A 121 -19.72 -1.13 3.85
CA LYS A 121 -20.87 -1.94 3.42
C LYS A 121 -21.22 -1.69 1.95
N GLU A 122 -20.86 -0.52 1.42
CA GLU A 122 -21.09 -0.12 0.03
C GLU A 122 -20.01 -0.75 -0.86
N ARG A 123 -20.23 -2.01 -1.27
CA ARG A 123 -19.23 -2.79 -2.01
C ARG A 123 -18.87 -2.22 -3.38
N ASN A 124 -19.77 -1.49 -4.01
CA ASN A 124 -19.51 -0.77 -5.26
C ASN A 124 -18.39 0.28 -5.13
N GLN A 125 -18.11 0.78 -3.91
CA GLN A 125 -16.97 1.68 -3.69
C GLN A 125 -15.61 1.00 -3.93
N LEU A 126 -15.56 -0.33 -3.95
CA LEU A 126 -14.34 -1.09 -4.26
C LEU A 126 -14.07 -1.22 -5.76
N GLU A 127 -15.03 -0.98 -6.64
CA GLU A 127 -14.84 -1.18 -8.09
C GLU A 127 -13.63 -0.43 -8.67
N PRO A 128 -13.36 0.85 -8.31
CA PRO A 128 -12.15 1.55 -8.77
C PRO A 128 -10.85 0.90 -8.31
N TRP A 129 -10.88 0.10 -7.24
CA TRP A 129 -9.71 -0.54 -6.64
C TRP A 129 -9.35 -1.88 -7.28
N PHE A 130 -10.19 -2.44 -8.15
CA PHE A 130 -10.03 -3.81 -8.61
C PHE A 130 -8.72 -4.04 -9.38
N LEU A 131 -8.27 -3.10 -10.23
CA LEU A 131 -6.99 -3.22 -10.93
C LEU A 131 -5.81 -3.20 -9.94
N TYR A 132 -5.82 -2.28 -8.99
CA TYR A 132 -4.82 -2.20 -7.92
C TYR A 132 -4.82 -3.47 -7.05
N LEU A 133 -5.99 -3.94 -6.61
CA LEU A 133 -6.14 -5.15 -5.81
C LEU A 133 -5.67 -6.39 -6.57
N LYS A 134 -5.94 -6.47 -7.87
CA LYS A 134 -5.42 -7.55 -8.72
C LYS A 134 -3.90 -7.59 -8.71
N LEU A 135 -3.24 -6.45 -8.93
CA LEU A 135 -1.79 -6.34 -8.90
C LEU A 135 -1.21 -6.68 -7.52
N PHE A 136 -1.75 -6.06 -6.48
CA PHE A 136 -1.28 -6.21 -5.10
C PHE A 136 -1.46 -7.63 -4.57
N LEU A 137 -2.63 -8.24 -4.74
CA LEU A 137 -2.88 -9.62 -4.29
C LEU A 137 -2.05 -10.64 -5.08
N THR A 138 -1.81 -10.39 -6.37
CA THR A 138 -0.89 -11.22 -7.16
C THR A 138 0.53 -11.16 -6.58
N ALA A 139 1.00 -9.95 -6.23
CA ALA A 139 2.30 -9.77 -5.57
C ALA A 139 2.40 -10.55 -4.24
N LEU A 140 1.36 -10.49 -3.40
CA LEU A 140 1.32 -11.18 -2.10
C LEU A 140 1.19 -12.70 -2.19
N SER A 141 0.80 -13.24 -3.34
CA SER A 141 0.61 -14.68 -3.54
C SER A 141 1.88 -15.45 -3.95
N ARG A 142 3.00 -14.75 -4.13
CA ARG A 142 4.29 -15.30 -4.56
C ARG A 142 5.24 -15.55 -3.39
#